data_AF-A0A6A3HZS2-F1
#
_entry.id   AF-A0A6A3HZS2-F1
#
_cell.length_a   1.000
_cell.length_b   1.000
_cell.length_c   1.000
_cell.angle_alpha   90.00
_cell.angle_beta   90.00
_cell.angle_gamma   90.00
#
_symmetry.space_group_name_H-M   'P 1'
#
loop_
_entity.id
_entity.type
_entity.pdbx_description
1 polymer ?
#
loop_
_entity_poly.entity_id
_entity_poly.type
_entity_poly.pdbx_seq_one_letter_code
_entity_poly.pdbx_strand_id
1 'polypeptide(L)'
;MMTRRARKISAFVCALGHFEWLRMPFGLKNAPMIYQRMIDNALSGFVQPKGGWASFSGKMRMAETTDAEDRAGVTEASVGPNETPRTKFEAD
;
A
#
# COMPACT_ATOMS: atom_id res chain seq x y z
N MET A 1 -10.74 -8.07 -18.25
CA MET A 1 -10.45 -9.10 -19.28
C MET A 1 -9.14 -8.73 -19.99
N MET A 2 -8.26 -9.68 -20.29
CA MET A 2 -6.96 -9.42 -20.95
C MET A 2 -7.18 -8.98 -22.41
N THR A 3 -6.53 -7.89 -22.85
CA THR A 3 -6.73 -7.37 -24.22
C THR A 3 -6.09 -8.30 -25.25
N ARG A 4 -6.64 -8.37 -26.48
CA ARG A 4 -6.07 -9.22 -27.56
C ARG A 4 -4.60 -8.94 -27.81
N ARG A 5 -4.18 -7.68 -27.72
CA ARG A 5 -2.78 -7.28 -27.84
C ARG A 5 -1.91 -7.87 -26.74
N ALA A 6 -2.34 -7.72 -25.48
CA ALA A 6 -1.59 -8.23 -24.33
C ALA A 6 -1.49 -9.78 -24.36
N ARG A 7 -2.54 -10.48 -24.80
CA ARG A 7 -2.52 -11.93 -25.00
C ARG A 7 -1.41 -12.39 -25.93
N LYS A 8 -1.30 -11.76 -27.12
CA LYS A 8 -0.26 -12.06 -28.10
C LYS A 8 1.16 -11.80 -27.56
N ILE A 9 1.34 -10.73 -26.79
CA ILE A 9 2.65 -10.37 -26.21
C ILE A 9 3.05 -11.34 -25.09
N SER A 10 2.07 -11.80 -24.30
CA SER A 10 2.32 -12.73 -23.19
C SER A 10 2.36 -14.19 -23.59
N ALA A 11 2.26 -14.51 -24.88
CA ALA A 11 2.22 -15.89 -25.33
C ALA A 11 3.56 -16.60 -25.08
N PHE A 12 3.51 -17.91 -24.87
CA PHE A 12 4.68 -18.72 -24.55
C PHE A 12 4.68 -20.04 -25.33
N VAL A 13 5.87 -20.62 -25.47
CA VAL A 13 6.08 -21.88 -26.19
C VAL A 13 6.50 -22.95 -25.18
N CYS A 14 5.94 -24.15 -25.33
CA CYS A 14 6.43 -25.36 -24.67
C CYS A 14 6.58 -26.48 -25.71
N ALA A 15 7.07 -27.66 -25.29
CA ALA A 15 7.25 -28.80 -26.20
C ALA A 15 5.97 -29.22 -26.95
N LEU A 16 4.79 -28.89 -26.41
CA LEU A 16 3.48 -29.21 -27.00
C LEU A 16 2.96 -28.13 -27.97
N GLY A 17 3.62 -26.97 -28.06
CA GLY A 17 3.24 -25.90 -28.98
C GLY A 17 3.20 -24.50 -28.35
N HIS A 18 2.46 -23.61 -29.01
CA HIS A 18 2.35 -22.20 -28.66
C HIS A 18 1.01 -21.89 -27.97
N PHE A 19 1.07 -21.27 -26.80
CA PHE A 19 -0.10 -21.01 -25.97
C PHE A 19 -0.21 -19.53 -25.60
N GLU A 20 -1.45 -19.05 -25.49
CA GLU A 20 -1.75 -17.69 -25.04
C GLU A 20 -2.48 -17.71 -23.70
N TRP A 21 -2.23 -16.69 -22.88
CA TRP A 21 -2.96 -16.52 -21.64
C TRP A 21 -4.34 -15.89 -21.85
N LEU A 22 -5.39 -16.49 -21.29
CA LEU A 22 -6.75 -15.92 -21.29
C LEU A 22 -6.99 -14.95 -20.12
N ARG A 23 -6.26 -15.15 -19.03
CA ARG A 23 -6.26 -14.33 -17.81
C ARG A 23 -4.86 -13.81 -17.55
N MET A 24 -4.72 -12.85 -16.67
CA MET A 24 -3.43 -12.30 -16.32
C MET A 24 -2.53 -13.40 -15.73
N PRO A 25 -1.38 -13.73 -16.35
CA PRO A 25 -0.47 -14.71 -15.79
C PRO A 25 0.35 -14.12 -14.64
N PHE A 26 0.94 -15.01 -13.85
CA PHE A 26 1.95 -14.67 -12.85
C PHE A 26 3.25 -14.18 -13.50
N GLY A 27 4.07 -13.48 -12.73
CA GLY A 27 5.38 -12.97 -13.19
C GLY A 27 5.32 -11.68 -14.03
N LEU A 28 4.13 -11.19 -14.41
CA LEU A 28 4.01 -9.87 -15.02
C LEU A 28 4.11 -8.78 -13.96
N LYS A 29 4.97 -7.76 -14.20
CA LYS A 29 5.15 -6.60 -13.31
C LYS A 29 3.85 -5.92 -12.89
N ASN A 30 2.88 -5.84 -13.80
CA ASN A 30 1.60 -5.16 -13.56
C ASN A 30 0.51 -6.08 -12.98
N ALA A 31 0.80 -7.38 -12.81
CA ALA A 31 -0.20 -8.31 -12.31
C ALA A 31 -0.73 -7.93 -10.92
N PRO A 32 0.11 -7.63 -9.91
CA PRO A 32 -0.36 -7.29 -8.58
C PRO A 32 -1.30 -6.08 -8.58
N MET A 33 -0.94 -5.01 -9.29
CA MET A 33 -1.76 -3.79 -9.35
C MET A 33 -3.14 -4.01 -9.97
N ILE A 34 -3.23 -4.88 -10.98
CA ILE A 34 -4.49 -5.13 -11.68
C ILE A 34 -5.38 -6.04 -10.84
N TYR A 35 -4.81 -7.02 -10.14
CA TYR A 35 -5.54 -7.83 -9.17
C TYR A 35 -6.05 -6.99 -8.00
N GLN A 36 -5.21 -6.09 -7.45
CA GLN A 36 -5.60 -5.15 -6.40
C GLN A 36 -6.83 -4.34 -6.82
N ARG A 37 -6.77 -3.67 -7.99
CA ARG A 37 -7.90 -2.89 -8.51
C ARG A 37 -9.17 -3.72 -8.73
N MET A 38 -9.02 -4.96 -9.16
CA MET A 38 -10.18 -5.86 -9.34
C MET A 38 -10.84 -6.17 -7.99
N ILE A 39 -10.03 -6.43 -6.96
CA ILE A 39 -10.49 -6.70 -5.60
C ILE A 39 -11.13 -5.44 -5.01
N ASP A 40 -10.47 -4.28 -5.12
CA ASP A 40 -10.99 -3.01 -4.62
C ASP A 40 -12.35 -2.67 -5.25
N ASN A 41 -12.49 -2.87 -6.56
CA ASN A 41 -13.76 -2.65 -7.26
C ASN A 41 -14.85 -3.60 -6.78
N ALA A 42 -14.54 -4.89 -6.61
CA ALA A 42 -15.50 -5.90 -6.16
C ALA A 42 -15.93 -5.69 -4.70
N LEU A 43 -15.00 -5.23 -3.85
CA LEU A 43 -15.22 -5.03 -2.43
C LEU A 43 -15.65 -3.61 -2.06
N SER A 44 -15.68 -2.69 -3.02
CA SER A 44 -16.01 -1.27 -2.81
C SER A 44 -17.33 -1.02 -2.08
N GLY A 45 -18.33 -1.89 -2.26
CA GLY A 45 -19.63 -1.81 -1.57
C GLY A 45 -19.69 -2.53 -0.23
N PHE A 46 -18.71 -3.38 0.10
CA PHE A 46 -18.67 -4.18 1.33
C PHE A 46 -17.71 -3.61 2.37
N VAL A 47 -16.62 -3.00 1.92
CA VAL A 47 -15.56 -2.47 2.78
C VAL A 47 -15.90 -1.10 3.34
N GLN A 48 -16.93 -0.42 2.82
CA GLN A 48 -17.40 0.84 3.41
C GLN A 48 -18.10 0.56 4.75
N PRO A 49 -17.56 1.05 5.90
CA PRO A 49 -18.30 1.00 7.15
C PRO A 49 -19.61 1.79 6.98
N LYS A 50 -20.69 1.37 7.67
CA LYS A 50 -21.95 2.12 7.63
C LYS A 50 -21.69 3.55 8.12
N GLY A 51 -21.76 4.53 7.21
CA GLY A 51 -21.35 5.92 7.45
C GLY A 51 -20.14 6.41 6.63
N GLY A 52 -19.54 5.55 5.80
CA GLY A 52 -18.41 5.88 4.93
C GLY A 52 -17.10 6.11 5.70
N TRP A 53 -16.07 6.55 4.97
CA TRP A 53 -14.73 6.75 5.54
C TRP A 53 -14.60 8.04 6.37
N ALA A 54 -15.62 8.88 6.45
CA ALA A 54 -15.57 10.18 7.11
C ALA A 54 -15.30 10.09 8.62
N SER A 55 -15.95 9.14 9.31
CA SER A 55 -15.72 8.95 10.75
C SER A 55 -14.35 8.33 11.04
N PHE A 56 -13.84 7.49 10.13
CA PHE A 56 -12.50 6.90 10.25
C PHE A 56 -11.41 7.93 9.98
N SER A 57 -11.55 8.74 8.93
CA SER A 57 -10.59 9.80 8.60
C SER A 57 -10.50 10.87 9.69
N GLY A 58 -11.62 11.22 10.33
CA GLY A 58 -11.64 12.11 11.49
C GLY A 58 -10.83 11.54 12.67
N LYS A 59 -11.04 10.26 13.01
CA LYS A 59 -10.30 9.57 14.08
C LYS A 59 -8.81 9.45 13.77
N MET A 60 -8.47 9.16 12.53
CA MET A 60 -7.08 9.02 12.07
C MET A 60 -6.33 10.36 12.20
N ARG A 61 -6.97 11.47 11.79
CA ARG A 61 -6.41 12.82 11.93
C ARG A 61 -6.20 13.23 13.38
N MET A 62 -7.13 12.85 14.27
CA MET A 62 -7.00 13.12 15.70
C MET A 62 -5.85 12.32 16.33
N ALA A 63 -5.66 11.06 15.93
CA ALA A 63 -4.52 10.25 16.37
C ALA A 63 -3.18 10.85 15.90
N GLU A 64 -3.10 11.33 14.65
CA GLU A 64 -1.91 12.02 14.15
C GLU A 64 -1.58 13.31 14.92
N THR A 65 -2.61 14.07 15.34
CA THR A 65 -2.39 15.27 16.16
C THR A 65 -1.93 14.93 17.57
N THR A 66 -2.47 13.86 18.19
CA THR A 66 -2.02 13.44 19.52
C THR A 66 -0.59 12.89 19.49
N ASP A 67 -0.23 12.11 18.46
CA ASP A 67 1.15 11.64 18.27
C ASP A 67 2.13 12.80 18.03
N ALA A 68 1.69 13.85 17.33
CA ALA A 68 2.48 15.05 17.11
C ALA A 68 2.63 15.89 18.39
N GLU A 69 1.58 15.99 19.20
CA GLU A 69 1.60 16.66 20.51
C GLU A 69 2.50 15.93 21.50
N ASP A 70 2.42 14.59 21.57
CA ASP A 70 3.31 13.76 22.40
C ASP A 70 4.77 13.91 21.95
N ARG A 71 5.02 13.94 20.64
CA ARG A 71 6.35 14.18 20.07
C ARG A 71 6.88 15.59 20.36
N ALA A 72 6.02 16.61 20.36
CA ALA A 72 6.38 17.99 20.69
C ALA A 72 6.60 18.18 22.21
N GLY A 73 5.84 17.48 23.05
CA GLY A 73 6.04 17.45 24.50
C GLY A 73 7.39 16.86 24.89
N VAL A 74 7.87 15.86 24.14
CA VAL A 74 9.23 15.31 24.31
C VAL A 74 10.32 16.34 23.97
N THR A 75 10.10 17.22 22.99
CA THR A 75 11.07 18.27 22.64
C THR A 75 11.11 19.42 23.65
N GLU A 76 10.00 19.73 24.33
CA GLU A 76 9.95 20.78 25.34
C GLU A 76 10.45 20.31 26.73
N ALA A 77 10.31 19.02 27.04
CA ALA A 77 10.78 18.46 28.32
C ALA A 77 12.29 18.16 28.36
N SER A 78 13.01 18.23 27.24
CA SER A 78 14.42 17.80 27.13
C SER A 78 15.43 18.90 26.84
N VAL A 79 15.05 20.18 26.73
CA VAL A 79 16.04 21.28 26.62
C VAL A 79 16.53 21.70 28.00
N GLY A 80 17.32 20.83 28.62
CA GLY A 80 18.37 21.26 29.54
C GLY A 80 19.52 21.87 28.71
N PRO A 81 20.20 22.94 29.17
CA PRO A 81 21.08 23.75 28.33
C PRO A 81 22.37 23.06 27.83
N ASN A 82 22.52 21.74 27.93
CA ASN A 82 23.81 21.11 27.62
C ASN A 82 23.78 19.62 27.19
N GLU A 83 22.86 19.19 26.33
CA GLU A 83 22.99 17.85 25.71
C GLU A 83 22.82 17.89 24.18
N THR A 84 23.90 17.55 23.47
CA THR A 84 23.89 17.31 22.02
C THR A 84 23.10 16.04 21.69
N PRO A 85 22.16 16.05 20.74
CA PRO A 85 21.37 14.88 20.41
C PRO A 85 22.25 13.85 19.68
N ARG A 86 22.61 12.75 20.36
CA ARG A 86 23.25 11.62 19.69
C ARG A 86 22.23 10.90 18.81
N THR A 87 22.23 11.22 17.52
CA THR A 87 21.56 10.42 16.49
C THR A 87 22.52 9.38 15.94
N LYS A 88 22.65 8.23 16.60
CA LYS A 88 23.19 7.04 15.93
C LYS A 88 22.62 5.77 16.56
N PHE A 89 21.78 5.08 15.81
CA PHE A 89 21.36 3.71 16.11
C PHE A 89 22.49 2.80 15.66
N GLU A 90 23.15 2.11 16.59
CA GLU A 90 24.09 1.04 16.25
C GLU A 90 23.35 -0.29 16.29
N ALA A 91 23.51 -1.06 15.21
CA ALA A 91 23.06 -2.44 15.12
C ALA A 91 24.29 -3.34 15.35
N ASP A 92 24.13 -4.37 16.18
CA ASP A 92 25.09 -5.49 16.32
C ASP A 92 25.27 -6.26 15.00
#